data_AF-A0A8J2U2U5-F1
#
_entry.id   AF-A0A8J2U2U5-F1
#
_cell.length_a   1.000
_cell.length_b   1.000
_cell.length_c   1.000
_cell.angle_alpha   90.00
_cell.angle_beta   90.00
_cell.angle_gamma   90.00
#
_symmetry.space_group_name_H-M   'P 1'
#
loop_
_entity.id
_entity.type
_entity.pdbx_description
1 polymer ?
#
loop_
_entity_poly.entity_id
_entity_poly.type
_entity_poly.pdbx_seq_one_letter_code
_entity_poly.pdbx_strand_id
1 'polypeptide(L)'
;MDEITKYHELAKDAGNRLRAYILSVSSGATGIFFLALTKTDKAPLSCSEKWLLSIALASFVLTVFLCLYELRIDAQRFFSLAKELGKPKAEQSWDKNEQFKSIRYWLIHMSYVTLGVAIVSTSLYLASKIVGT
;
A
#
# COMPACT_ATOMS: atom_id res chain seq x y z
N MET A 1 8.21 -6.03 -32.06
CA MET A 1 7.86 -7.19 -31.21
C MET A 1 8.43 -7.05 -29.78
N ASP A 2 9.46 -6.21 -29.55
CA ASP A 2 10.08 -6.01 -28.23
C ASP A 2 9.31 -5.20 -27.19
N GLU A 3 8.55 -4.16 -27.59
CA GLU A 3 7.92 -3.26 -26.62
C GLU A 3 6.78 -3.93 -25.83
N ILE A 4 6.02 -4.84 -26.44
CA ILE A 4 4.91 -5.53 -25.78
C ILE A 4 5.42 -6.44 -24.66
N THR A 5 6.51 -7.17 -24.91
CA THR A 5 7.17 -8.00 -23.89
C THR A 5 7.71 -7.14 -22.75
N LYS A 6 8.30 -5.99 -23.06
CA LYS A 6 8.78 -5.03 -22.06
C LYS A 6 7.66 -4.49 -21.17
N TYR A 7 6.49 -4.14 -21.73
CA TYR A 7 5.33 -3.72 -20.94
C TYR A 7 4.75 -4.87 -20.11
N HIS A 8 4.80 -6.11 -20.61
CA HIS A 8 4.38 -7.28 -19.86
C HIS A 8 5.30 -7.56 -18.66
N GLU A 9 6.61 -7.45 -18.83
CA GLU A 9 7.58 -7.56 -17.74
C GLU A 9 7.43 -6.45 -16.70
N LEU A 10 7.20 -5.20 -17.13
CA LEU A 10 6.96 -4.08 -16.21
C LEU A 10 5.70 -4.28 -15.37
N ALA A 11 4.62 -4.80 -15.96
CA ALA A 11 3.40 -5.14 -15.23
C ALA A 11 3.64 -6.28 -14.22
N LYS A 12 4.44 -7.29 -14.61
CA LYS A 12 4.84 -8.39 -13.73
C LYS A 12 5.71 -7.91 -12.56
N ASP A 13 6.69 -7.04 -12.79
CA ASP A 13 7.55 -6.48 -11.74
C ASP A 13 6.75 -5.59 -10.78
N ALA A 14 5.85 -4.75 -11.29
CA ALA A 14 4.95 -3.94 -10.46
C ALA A 14 4.07 -4.83 -9.55
N GLY A 15 3.51 -5.91 -10.09
CA GLY A 15 2.75 -6.90 -9.31
C GLY A 15 3.59 -7.61 -8.24
N ASN A 16 4.83 -7.97 -8.56
CA ASN A 16 5.75 -8.61 -7.61
C ASN A 16 6.15 -7.66 -6.48
N ARG A 17 6.47 -6.39 -6.79
CA ARG A 17 6.78 -5.37 -5.78
C ARG A 17 5.59 -5.12 -4.86
N LEU A 18 4.38 -5.02 -5.41
CA LEU A 18 3.17 -4.90 -4.61
C LEU A 18 2.99 -6.09 -3.67
N ARG A 19 3.14 -7.32 -4.20
CA ARG A 19 3.03 -8.54 -3.40
C ARG A 19 4.03 -8.53 -2.25
N ALA A 20 5.29 -8.14 -2.50
CA ALA A 20 6.31 -8.01 -1.47
C ALA A 20 5.93 -6.96 -0.41
N TYR A 21 5.38 -5.82 -0.83
CA TYR A 21 4.95 -4.75 0.06
C TYR A 21 3.78 -5.17 0.95
N ILE A 22 2.73 -5.76 0.37
CA ILE A 22 1.58 -6.29 1.11
C ILE A 22 2.05 -7.37 2.08
N LEU A 23 2.90 -8.30 1.64
CA LEU A 23 3.42 -9.37 2.50
C LEU A 23 4.21 -8.80 3.68
N SER A 24 5.10 -7.83 3.44
CA SER A 24 5.88 -7.16 4.48
C SER A 24 4.97 -6.45 5.50
N VAL A 25 3.99 -5.69 5.03
CA VAL A 25 3.03 -4.98 5.88
C VAL A 25 2.15 -5.94 6.68
N SER A 26 1.64 -7.00 6.04
CA SER A 26 0.84 -8.03 6.72
C SER A 26 1.66 -8.76 7.79
N SER A 27 2.89 -9.17 7.49
CA SER A 27 3.77 -9.81 8.48
C SER A 27 4.07 -8.90 9.67
N GLY A 28 4.32 -7.61 9.43
CA GLY A 28 4.53 -6.62 10.48
C GLY A 28 3.29 -6.45 11.36
N ALA A 29 2.12 -6.24 10.75
CA ALA A 29 0.85 -6.12 11.46
C ALA A 29 0.52 -7.37 12.30
N THR A 30 0.75 -8.56 11.76
CA THR A 30 0.59 -9.83 12.48
C THR A 30 1.52 -9.91 13.69
N GLY A 31 2.79 -9.55 13.55
CA GLY A 31 3.75 -9.55 14.67
C GLY A 31 3.33 -8.64 15.82
N ILE A 32 2.86 -7.43 15.51
CA ILE A 32 2.35 -6.47 16.49
C ILE A 32 1.12 -7.01 17.20
N PHE A 33 0.19 -7.61 16.44
CA PHE A 33 -1.03 -8.18 16.97
C PHE A 33 -0.74 -9.37 17.91
N PHE A 34 0.16 -10.27 17.53
CA PHE A 34 0.61 -11.35 18.41
C PHE A 34 1.31 -10.83 19.66
N LEU A 35 2.18 -9.82 19.53
CA LEU A 35 2.85 -9.22 20.68
C LEU A 35 1.86 -8.56 21.65
N ALA A 36 0.81 -7.91 21.13
CA ALA A 36 -0.28 -7.38 21.94
C ALA A 36 -1.00 -8.51 22.70
N LEU A 37 -1.32 -9.62 22.04
CA LEU A 37 -1.99 -10.77 22.66
C LEU A 37 -1.11 -11.43 23.74
N THR A 38 0.16 -11.68 23.48
CA THR A 38 1.08 -12.37 24.41
C THR A 38 1.32 -11.58 25.71
N LYS A 39 1.23 -10.25 25.69
CA LYS A 39 1.44 -9.41 26.89
C LYS A 39 0.16 -9.08 27.67
N THR A 40 -1.00 -9.60 27.27
CA THR A 40 -2.30 -9.28 27.91
C THR A 40 -2.57 -10.09 29.20
N ASP A 41 -1.70 -11.04 29.58
CA ASP A 41 -1.93 -11.97 30.71
C ASP A 41 -1.96 -11.34 32.12
N LYS A 42 -1.69 -10.04 32.31
CA LYS A 42 -1.67 -9.43 33.66
C LYS A 42 -2.38 -8.07 33.83
N ALA A 43 -2.72 -7.37 32.74
CA ALA A 43 -3.46 -6.12 32.82
C ALA A 43 -4.29 -5.90 31.54
N PRO A 44 -5.58 -5.54 31.64
CA PRO A 44 -6.39 -5.23 30.47
C PRO A 44 -5.81 -4.01 29.74
N LEU A 45 -5.84 -4.04 28.39
CA LEU A 45 -5.42 -2.92 27.56
C LEU A 45 -6.12 -1.62 27.99
N SER A 46 -5.36 -0.55 28.18
CA SER A 46 -5.91 0.76 28.50
C SER A 46 -6.71 1.32 27.32
N CYS A 47 -7.61 2.27 27.58
CA CYS A 47 -8.42 2.90 26.52
C CYS A 47 -7.53 3.50 25.41
N SER A 48 -6.43 4.15 25.79
CA SER A 48 -5.46 4.75 24.88
C SER A 48 -4.72 3.70 24.02
N GLU A 49 -4.33 2.57 24.60
CA GLU A 49 -3.70 1.47 23.88
C GLU A 49 -4.65 0.84 22.85
N LYS A 50 -5.93 0.66 23.21
CA LYS A 50 -6.95 0.17 22.28
C LYS A 50 -7.12 1.10 21.09
N TRP A 51 -7.17 2.41 21.33
CA TRP A 51 -7.25 3.41 20.26
C TRP A 51 -6.03 3.39 19.34
N LEU A 52 -4.81 3.34 19.91
CA LEU A 52 -3.58 3.23 19.12
C LEU A 52 -3.57 1.98 18.24
N LEU A 53 -3.97 0.82 18.79
CA LEU A 53 -4.05 -0.43 18.05
C LEU A 53 -5.12 -0.37 16.94
N SER A 54 -6.29 0.18 17.23
CA SER A 54 -7.38 0.32 16.26
C SER A 54 -7.00 1.28 15.12
N ILE A 55 -6.35 2.40 15.42
CA ILE A 55 -5.87 3.36 14.41
C ILE A 55 -4.77 2.70 13.56
N ALA A 56 -3.83 1.99 14.18
CA ALA A 56 -2.78 1.27 13.46
C ALA A 56 -3.39 0.21 12.52
N LEU A 57 -4.34 -0.59 13.01
CA LEU A 57 -5.00 -1.63 12.23
C LEU A 57 -5.79 -1.04 11.05
N ALA A 58 -6.60 -0.01 11.30
CA ALA A 58 -7.36 0.66 10.25
C ALA A 58 -6.45 1.30 9.19
N SER A 59 -5.34 1.91 9.62
CA SER A 59 -4.35 2.52 8.73
C SER A 59 -3.61 1.47 7.89
N PHE A 60 -3.28 0.30 8.46
CA PHE A 60 -2.70 -0.82 7.72
C PHE A 60 -3.65 -1.37 6.67
N VAL A 61 -4.91 -1.60 7.03
CA VAL A 61 -5.94 -2.06 6.09
C VAL A 61 -6.12 -1.04 4.96
N LEU A 62 -6.22 0.25 5.29
CA LEU A 62 -6.34 1.32 4.31
C LEU A 62 -5.13 1.39 3.37
N THR A 63 -3.92 1.21 3.90
CA THR A 63 -2.68 1.14 3.10
C THR A 63 -2.74 0.00 2.10
N VAL A 64 -3.18 -1.19 2.51
CA VAL A 64 -3.35 -2.34 1.59
C VAL A 64 -4.38 -2.04 0.50
N PHE A 65 -5.53 -1.43 0.85
CA PHE A 65 -6.52 -1.03 -0.14
C PHE A 65 -5.98 0.00 -1.14
N LEU A 66 -5.25 1.02 -0.68
CA LEU A 66 -4.62 2.02 -1.54
C LEU A 66 -3.60 1.39 -2.48
N CYS A 67 -2.77 0.47 -1.98
CA CYS A 67 -1.78 -0.24 -2.79
C CYS A 67 -2.45 -1.17 -3.84
N LEU A 68 -3.53 -1.87 -3.50
CA LEU A 68 -4.31 -2.66 -4.47
C LEU A 68 -4.98 -1.77 -5.53
N TYR A 69 -5.47 -0.59 -5.13
CA TYR A 69 -6.07 0.36 -6.03
C TYR A 69 -5.03 1.00 -6.97
N GLU A 70 -3.84 1.32 -6.46
CA GLU A 70 -2.68 1.75 -7.27
C GLU A 70 -2.36 0.72 -8.35
N LEU A 71 -2.33 -0.58 -8.01
CA LEU A 71 -2.10 -1.65 -9.00
C LEU A 71 -3.17 -1.67 -10.08
N ARG A 72 -4.44 -1.50 -9.71
CA ARG A 72 -5.54 -1.44 -10.67
C ARG A 72 -5.37 -0.27 -11.64
N ILE A 73 -4.98 0.90 -11.14
CA ILE A 73 -4.71 2.09 -11.95
C ILE A 73 -3.49 1.87 -12.86
N ASP A 74 -2.41 1.26 -12.36
CA ASP A 74 -1.24 0.96 -13.20
C ASP A 74 -1.58 -0.06 -14.30
N ALA A 75 -2.37 -1.09 -14.01
CA ALA A 75 -2.85 -2.04 -15.02
C ALA A 75 -3.72 -1.37 -16.10
N GLN A 76 -4.65 -0.49 -15.70
CA GLN A 76 -5.47 0.28 -16.63
C GLN A 76 -4.62 1.22 -17.50
N ARG A 77 -3.60 1.84 -16.92
CA ARG A 77 -2.66 2.70 -17.63
C ARG A 77 -1.86 1.91 -18.67
N PHE A 78 -1.29 0.76 -18.31
CA PHE A 78 -0.56 -0.08 -19.26
C PHE A 78 -1.44 -0.58 -20.41
N PHE A 79 -2.69 -0.95 -20.11
CA PHE A 79 -3.66 -1.33 -21.14
C PHE A 79 -3.98 -0.15 -22.08
N SER A 80 -4.19 1.05 -21.53
CA SER A 80 -4.44 2.25 -22.32
C SER A 80 -3.23 2.61 -23.20
N LEU A 81 -2.01 2.52 -22.65
CA LEU A 81 -0.76 2.75 -23.39
C LEU A 81 -0.61 1.77 -24.56
N ALA A 82 -0.83 0.47 -24.32
CA ALA A 82 -0.75 -0.54 -25.36
C ALA A 82 -1.78 -0.30 -26.48
N LYS A 83 -3.00 0.13 -26.12
CA LYS A 83 -4.06 0.48 -27.08
C LYS A 83 -3.68 1.68 -27.95
N GLU A 84 -3.07 2.71 -27.38
CA GLU A 84 -2.63 3.90 -28.13
C GLU A 84 -1.41 3.60 -29.01
N LEU A 85 -0.45 2.81 -28.53
CA LEU A 85 0.71 2.38 -29.32
C LEU A 85 0.33 1.50 -30.53
N GLY A 86 -0.83 0.84 -30.49
CA GLY A 86 -1.38 0.10 -31.62
C GLY A 86 -1.98 0.98 -32.74
N LYS A 87 -2.15 2.30 -32.52
CA LYS A 87 -2.69 3.24 -33.52
C LYS A 87 -1.58 3.86 -34.39
N PRO A 88 -1.92 4.33 -35.60
CA PRO A 88 -1.01 5.15 -36.41
C PRO A 88 -0.55 6.39 -35.62
N LYS A 89 0.73 6.79 -35.78
CA LYS A 89 1.34 7.90 -35.00
C LYS A 89 0.53 9.21 -35.03
N ALA A 90 -0.19 9.49 -36.11
CA ALA A 90 -1.01 10.68 -36.25
C ALA A 90 -2.29 10.68 -35.37
N GLU A 91 -2.69 9.52 -34.86
CA GLU A 91 -3.92 9.33 -34.08
C GLU A 91 -3.67 8.95 -32.60
N GLN A 92 -2.39 8.94 -32.17
CA GLN A 92 -2.02 8.63 -30.80
C GLN A 92 -2.34 9.79 -29.86
N SER A 93 -3.03 9.50 -28.75
CA SER A 93 -3.35 10.48 -27.69
C SER A 93 -2.75 10.02 -26.36
N TRP A 94 -2.20 10.96 -25.60
CA TRP A 94 -1.58 10.71 -24.28
C TRP A 94 -2.40 11.22 -23.09
N ASP A 95 -3.56 11.84 -23.34
CA ASP A 95 -4.36 12.51 -22.30
C ASP A 95 -4.78 11.55 -21.17
N LYS A 96 -5.20 10.33 -21.54
CA LYS A 96 -5.57 9.30 -20.56
C LYS A 96 -4.38 8.84 -19.72
N ASN A 97 -3.19 8.78 -20.31
CA ASN A 97 -1.98 8.41 -19.58
C ASN A 97 -1.58 9.49 -18.56
N GLU A 98 -1.75 10.78 -18.90
CA GLU A 98 -1.52 11.87 -17.94
C GLU A 98 -2.51 11.83 -16.77
N GLN A 99 -3.79 11.57 -17.03
CA GLN A 99 -4.79 11.39 -15.97
C GLN A 99 -4.40 10.25 -15.01
N PHE A 100 -4.01 9.09 -15.54
CA PHE A 100 -3.55 7.96 -14.72
C PHE A 100 -2.28 8.30 -13.94
N LYS A 101 -1.36 9.10 -14.51
CA LYS A 101 -0.14 9.53 -13.83
C LYS A 101 -0.45 10.43 -12.62
N SER A 102 -1.41 11.35 -12.76
CA SER A 102 -1.87 12.21 -11.67
C SER A 102 -2.52 11.41 -10.54
N ILE A 103 -3.43 10.48 -10.89
CA ILE A 103 -4.13 9.62 -9.91
C ILE A 103 -3.11 8.74 -9.16
N ARG A 104 -2.16 8.16 -9.88
CA ARG A 104 -1.10 7.33 -9.29
C ARG A 104 -0.23 8.11 -8.31
N TYR A 105 0.16 9.34 -8.65
CA TYR A 105 0.96 10.17 -7.74
C TYR A 105 0.21 10.42 -6.41
N TRP A 106 -1.08 10.72 -6.50
CA TRP A 106 -1.92 10.92 -5.32
C TRP A 106 -2.06 9.63 -4.49
N LEU A 107 -2.25 8.48 -5.15
CA LEU A 107 -2.34 7.17 -4.48
C LEU A 107 -1.06 6.78 -3.75
N ILE A 108 0.11 6.99 -4.37
CA ILE A 108 1.41 6.75 -3.76
C ILE A 108 1.58 7.66 -2.55
N HIS A 109 1.23 8.94 -2.67
CA HIS A 109 1.34 9.86 -1.54
C HIS A 109 0.44 9.46 -0.37
N MET A 110 -0.82 9.10 -0.66
CA MET A 110 -1.76 8.63 0.35
C MET A 110 -1.29 7.33 1.01
N SER A 111 -0.74 6.37 0.26
CA SER A 111 -0.24 5.10 0.81
C SER A 111 0.97 5.30 1.73
N TYR A 112 1.85 6.25 1.42
CA TYR A 112 2.94 6.63 2.33
C TYR A 112 2.44 7.32 3.60
N VAL A 113 1.45 8.20 3.49
CA VAL A 113 0.85 8.86 4.66
C VAL A 113 0.18 7.84 5.57
N THR A 114 -0.65 6.95 5.02
CA THR A 114 -1.34 5.92 5.82
C THR A 114 -0.36 4.92 6.43
N LEU A 115 0.69 4.54 5.71
CA LEU A 115 1.75 3.70 6.26
C LEU A 115 2.49 4.42 7.41
N GLY A 116 2.83 5.69 7.23
CA GLY A 116 3.49 6.49 8.25
C GLY A 116 2.67 6.57 9.55
N VAL A 117 1.36 6.84 9.43
CA VAL A 117 0.44 6.84 10.57
C VAL A 117 0.38 5.47 11.25
N ALA A 118 0.36 4.38 10.48
CA ALA A 118 0.35 3.02 11.01
C ALA A 118 1.64 2.69 11.78
N ILE A 119 2.80 3.03 11.22
CA ILE A 119 4.11 2.82 11.85
C ILE A 119 4.20 3.65 13.13
N VAL A 120 3.89 4.95 13.09
CA VAL A 120 3.97 5.83 14.26
C VAL A 120 3.04 5.35 15.38
N SER A 121 1.79 5.03 15.05
CA SER A 121 0.82 4.55 16.05
C SER A 121 1.26 3.24 16.70
N THR A 122 1.83 2.33 15.90
CA THR A 122 2.42 1.09 16.38
C THR A 122 3.63 1.32 17.26
N SER A 123 4.57 2.17 16.83
CA SER A 123 5.77 2.50 17.60
C SER A 123 5.44 3.13 18.94
N LEU A 124 4.44 4.02 18.97
CA LEU A 124 3.92 4.61 20.21
C LEU A 124 3.32 3.53 21.12
N TYR A 125 2.50 2.62 20.57
CA TYR A 125 1.97 1.50 21.35
C TYR A 125 3.08 0.62 21.95
N LEU A 126 4.07 0.22 21.13
CA LEU A 126 5.21 -0.58 21.57
C LEU A 126 6.02 0.13 22.66
N ALA A 127 6.30 1.43 22.48
CA ALA A 127 7.00 2.23 23.47
C ALA A 127 6.24 2.28 24.80
N SER A 128 4.92 2.54 24.77
CA SER A 128 4.08 2.53 25.97
C SER A 128 4.12 1.16 26.69
N LYS A 129 4.06 0.05 25.94
CA LYS A 129 4.16 -1.31 26.52
C LYS A 129 5.54 -1.65 27.08
N ILE A 130 6.62 -1.08 26.54
CA ILE A 130 7.99 -1.33 27.00
C ILE A 130 8.33 -0.47 28.22
N VAL A 131 7.93 0.81 28.20
CA VAL A 131 8.21 1.77 29.28
C VAL A 131 7.35 1.49 30.52
N GLY A 132 6.27 0.71 30.41
CA GLY A 132 5.55 0.19 31.57
C GLY A 132 4.62 1.20 32.24
N THR A 133 4.02 2.11 31.46
CA THR A 133 2.79 2.81 31.85
C THR A 133 1.55 1.95 31.65
#